data_AF-A0A0G1SID6-F1
#
_entry.id   AF-A0A0G1SID6-F1
#
_cell.length_a   1.000
_cell.length_b   1.000
_cell.length_c   1.000
_cell.angle_alpha   90.00
_cell.angle_beta   90.00
_cell.angle_gamma   90.00
#
_symmetry.space_group_name_H-M   'P 1'
#
loop_
_entity.id
_entity.type
_entity.pdbx_description
1 polymer ?
#
loop_
_entity_poly.entity_id
_entity_poly.type
_entity_poly.pdbx_seq_one_letter_code
_entity_poly.pdbx_strand_id
1 'polypeptide(L)'
;METRHPEFVSAPIAPDAFAMEYNKVRDRLPQHVRKPLDVSRDEVLEICKAHGVDHPTKLGREGAQPTLQTLERVARLLEDIAYIFERKEIPPGYKDWEVEIPEGDEFTEAVEKDGKVFFSTVDKSCEFSRIFDSSGLVKNYDQGWMARGDLNIVNGKPACVINDVSKSFVFFDGKRIGPPEGYKSVRLIRTEHRKLIYTAKNHESDKDIIYVDGEPYGSSEGYLEVSHVIPVGEELAIAVKERSGGNMAIYLGDRLIAGDKEGYESVREMKVINGDLAFIAKDTVGRFVIVYDGVVQKMSNQDFFHLKEIDGQPFWVEKKAKGGDELFVDGESYGMYSDFLRILETNKGMVIVVTKAENPKRLFLLQEGRSIGKEEGYLRMPSPRMISVGDEVIIASCQEPGSSWVIESTSGAHFYSCEKCHLLKAIDDTHFIVIAEEDGKVVQRTFDIEHLPYQGEVNT
;
A
#
# COMPACT_ATOMS: atom_id res chain seq x y z
N MET A 1 1.69 -57.82 16.61
CA MET A 1 1.23 -57.30 15.31
C MET A 1 1.37 -55.79 15.37
N GLU A 2 2.54 -55.28 15.00
CA GLU A 2 2.79 -53.84 14.86
C GLU A 2 2.62 -53.48 13.38
N THR A 3 1.60 -52.69 13.09
CA THR A 3 1.39 -52.08 11.77
C THR A 3 2.37 -50.93 11.60
N ARG A 4 3.41 -51.14 10.77
CA ARG A 4 4.29 -50.07 10.32
C ARG A 4 3.52 -49.18 9.33
N HIS A 5 3.34 -47.91 9.69
CA HIS A 5 2.94 -46.88 8.73
C HIS A 5 4.13 -46.58 7.81
N PRO A 6 3.94 -46.55 6.48
CA PRO A 6 4.99 -46.14 5.56
C PRO A 6 5.23 -44.63 5.71
N GLU A 7 6.46 -44.25 6.04
CA GLU A 7 6.94 -42.88 5.92
C GLU A 7 6.93 -42.49 4.44
N PHE A 8 6.04 -41.57 4.07
CA PHE A 8 6.08 -40.91 2.77
C PHE A 8 7.24 -39.91 2.77
N VAL A 9 8.38 -40.33 2.24
CA VAL A 9 9.45 -39.42 1.84
C VAL A 9 8.99 -38.73 0.57
N SER A 10 8.72 -37.42 0.61
CA SER A 10 8.37 -36.66 -0.59
C SER A 10 9.59 -36.61 -1.52
N ALA A 11 9.42 -37.16 -2.72
CA ALA A 11 10.43 -37.02 -3.76
C ALA A 11 10.54 -35.54 -4.19
N PRO A 12 11.74 -35.04 -4.51
CA PRO A 12 11.88 -33.70 -5.08
C PRO A 12 11.17 -33.67 -6.44
N ILE A 13 10.14 -32.84 -6.52
CA ILE A 13 9.35 -32.61 -7.74
C ILE A 13 10.31 -32.04 -8.79
N ALA A 14 10.39 -32.69 -9.96
CA ALA A 14 11.20 -32.23 -11.09
C ALA A 14 10.79 -30.80 -11.49
N PRO A 15 11.70 -29.98 -12.08
CA PRO A 15 11.33 -28.66 -12.56
C PRO A 15 10.16 -28.74 -13.54
N ASP A 16 9.06 -28.11 -13.16
CA ASP A 16 7.76 -28.13 -13.84
C ASP A 16 7.90 -27.70 -15.31
N ALA A 17 7.30 -28.47 -16.24
CA ALA A 17 7.26 -28.16 -17.66
C ALA A 17 6.61 -26.78 -17.93
N PHE A 18 5.61 -26.40 -17.12
CA PHE A 18 4.99 -25.07 -17.16
C PHE A 18 6.00 -23.99 -16.79
N ALA A 19 6.82 -24.20 -15.76
CA ALA A 19 7.88 -23.27 -15.36
C ALA A 19 9.01 -23.14 -16.42
N MET A 20 9.34 -24.24 -17.10
CA MET A 20 10.36 -24.23 -18.17
C MET A 20 9.90 -23.50 -19.44
N GLU A 21 8.66 -23.69 -19.86
CA GLU A 21 8.09 -22.95 -21.00
C GLU A 21 7.88 -21.47 -20.65
N TYR A 22 7.43 -21.20 -19.43
CA TYR A 22 7.23 -19.87 -18.90
C TYR A 22 8.49 -19.00 -18.97
N ASN A 23 9.61 -19.45 -18.39
CA ASN A 23 10.85 -18.67 -18.34
C ASN A 23 11.38 -18.32 -19.74
N LYS A 24 11.24 -19.24 -20.71
CA LYS A 24 11.68 -19.00 -22.10
C LYS A 24 10.90 -17.90 -22.80
N VAL A 25 9.60 -17.80 -22.51
CA VAL A 25 8.71 -16.79 -23.12
C VAL A 25 8.81 -15.47 -22.37
N ARG A 26 8.80 -15.51 -21.03
CA ARG A 26 8.84 -14.34 -20.15
C ARG A 26 9.96 -13.37 -20.48
N ASP A 27 11.18 -13.86 -20.66
CA ASP A 27 12.35 -13.00 -20.88
C ASP A 27 12.27 -12.21 -22.21
N ARG A 28 11.40 -12.64 -23.13
CA ARG A 28 11.16 -12.00 -24.44
C ARG A 28 9.99 -11.03 -24.44
N LEU A 29 9.24 -10.93 -23.35
CA LEU A 29 8.08 -10.05 -23.25
C LEU A 29 8.49 -8.62 -22.85
N PRO A 30 7.71 -7.60 -23.24
CA PRO A 30 7.87 -6.23 -22.74
C PRO A 30 7.86 -6.17 -21.21
N GLN A 31 8.59 -5.21 -20.63
CA GLN A 31 8.74 -5.13 -19.16
C GLN A 31 7.41 -4.93 -18.43
N HIS A 32 6.51 -4.12 -18.99
CA HIS A 32 5.22 -3.78 -18.38
C HIS A 32 4.29 -5.00 -18.21
N VAL A 33 4.32 -5.99 -19.12
CA VAL A 33 3.48 -7.21 -18.99
C VAL A 33 4.07 -8.30 -18.10
N ARG A 34 5.37 -8.23 -17.76
CA ARG A 34 6.05 -9.30 -17.00
C ARG A 34 5.47 -9.46 -15.60
N LYS A 35 5.20 -8.35 -14.90
CA LYS A 35 4.67 -8.37 -13.54
C LYS A 35 3.24 -8.94 -13.48
N PRO A 36 2.28 -8.46 -14.31
CA PRO A 36 0.99 -9.13 -14.53
C PRO A 36 1.08 -10.64 -14.75
N LEU A 37 1.97 -11.04 -15.64
CA LEU A 37 2.19 -12.44 -15.98
C LEU A 37 2.73 -13.24 -14.79
N ASP A 38 3.72 -12.71 -14.06
CA ASP A 38 4.30 -13.31 -12.85
C ASP A 38 3.21 -13.56 -11.80
N VAL A 39 2.35 -12.56 -11.55
CA VAL A 39 1.24 -12.66 -10.59
C VAL A 39 0.26 -13.77 -10.98
N SER A 40 -0.21 -13.79 -12.23
CA SER A 40 -1.17 -14.81 -12.67
C SER A 40 -0.58 -16.22 -12.61
N ARG A 41 0.68 -16.37 -13.01
CA ARG A 41 1.38 -17.66 -12.97
C ARG A 41 1.63 -18.13 -11.54
N ASP A 42 2.07 -17.24 -10.65
CA ASP A 42 2.33 -17.57 -9.25
C ASP A 42 1.02 -17.98 -8.54
N GLU A 43 -0.10 -17.31 -8.83
CA GLU A 43 -1.40 -17.69 -8.28
C GLU A 43 -1.87 -19.07 -8.78
N VAL A 44 -1.71 -19.38 -10.07
CA VAL A 44 -2.00 -20.73 -10.59
C VAL A 44 -1.19 -21.79 -9.85
N LEU A 45 0.11 -21.54 -9.63
CA LEU A 45 0.99 -22.47 -8.94
C LEU A 45 0.64 -22.61 -7.45
N GLU A 46 0.25 -21.53 -6.78
CA GLU A 46 -0.25 -21.57 -5.40
C GLU A 46 -1.52 -22.44 -5.31
N ILE A 47 -2.46 -22.27 -6.24
CA ILE A 47 -3.67 -23.09 -6.30
C ILE A 47 -3.34 -24.56 -6.55
N CYS A 48 -2.44 -24.86 -7.50
CA CYS A 48 -1.99 -26.23 -7.78
C CYS A 48 -1.40 -26.87 -6.51
N LYS A 49 -0.45 -26.16 -5.87
CA LYS A 49 0.20 -26.62 -4.63
C LYS A 49 -0.80 -26.87 -3.51
N ALA A 50 -1.79 -25.99 -3.33
CA ALA A 50 -2.84 -26.13 -2.32
C ALA A 50 -3.70 -27.39 -2.53
N HIS A 51 -3.80 -27.87 -3.78
CA HIS A 51 -4.53 -29.09 -4.13
C HIS A 51 -3.64 -30.33 -4.29
N GLY A 52 -2.34 -30.21 -3.93
CA GLY A 52 -1.41 -31.33 -4.00
C GLY A 52 -1.03 -31.75 -5.42
N VAL A 53 -1.13 -30.83 -6.38
CA VAL A 53 -0.69 -31.04 -7.77
C VAL A 53 0.40 -30.05 -8.14
N ASP A 54 1.23 -30.41 -9.11
CA ASP A 54 2.36 -29.61 -9.60
C ASP A 54 2.06 -28.88 -10.91
N HIS A 55 0.89 -29.11 -11.53
CA HIS A 55 0.54 -28.55 -12.82
C HIS A 55 -0.97 -28.31 -12.94
N PRO A 56 -1.42 -27.20 -13.58
CA PRO A 56 -2.85 -26.88 -13.69
C PRO A 56 -3.68 -27.93 -14.44
N THR A 57 -3.10 -28.64 -15.41
CA THR A 57 -3.83 -29.72 -16.14
C THR A 57 -4.17 -30.94 -15.27
N LYS A 58 -3.56 -31.06 -14.08
CA LYS A 58 -3.84 -32.12 -13.11
C LYS A 58 -4.94 -31.71 -12.11
N LEU A 59 -5.28 -30.42 -12.01
CA LEU A 59 -6.36 -29.96 -11.14
C LEU A 59 -7.70 -30.63 -11.52
N GLY A 60 -8.41 -31.14 -10.51
CA GLY A 60 -9.67 -31.87 -10.69
C GLY A 60 -9.51 -33.34 -11.12
N ARG A 61 -8.31 -33.76 -11.54
CA ARG A 61 -8.00 -35.16 -11.90
C ARG A 61 -7.19 -35.87 -10.82
N GLU A 62 -6.23 -35.17 -10.26
CA GLU A 62 -5.31 -35.65 -9.23
C GLU A 62 -5.42 -34.76 -7.99
N GLY A 63 -4.97 -35.26 -6.84
CA GLY A 63 -4.92 -34.50 -5.59
C GLY A 63 -6.29 -34.24 -4.95
N ALA A 64 -6.36 -33.16 -4.17
CA ALA A 64 -7.59 -32.73 -3.52
C ALA A 64 -8.55 -32.14 -4.56
N GLN A 65 -9.84 -32.45 -4.45
CA GLN A 65 -10.86 -31.96 -5.39
C GLN A 65 -11.11 -30.46 -5.20
N PRO A 66 -10.79 -29.61 -6.19
CA PRO A 66 -11.04 -28.18 -6.12
C PRO A 66 -12.54 -27.88 -6.25
N THR A 67 -12.96 -26.74 -5.70
CA THR A 67 -14.33 -26.23 -5.94
C THR A 67 -14.48 -25.72 -7.38
N LEU A 68 -15.72 -25.62 -7.88
CA LEU A 68 -15.99 -25.03 -9.19
C LEU A 68 -15.40 -23.61 -9.32
N GLN A 69 -15.59 -22.79 -8.29
CA GLN A 69 -15.04 -21.43 -8.23
C GLN A 69 -13.50 -21.41 -8.36
N THR A 70 -12.82 -22.39 -7.76
CA THR A 70 -11.37 -22.54 -7.89
C THR A 70 -10.97 -22.87 -9.33
N LEU A 71 -11.68 -23.79 -9.97
CA LEU A 71 -11.43 -24.15 -11.38
C LEU A 71 -11.69 -22.98 -12.33
N GLU A 72 -12.78 -22.24 -12.14
CA GLU A 72 -13.09 -21.03 -12.91
C GLU A 72 -12.05 -19.92 -12.71
N ARG A 73 -11.46 -19.81 -11.51
CA ARG A 73 -10.37 -18.88 -11.25
C ARG A 73 -9.12 -19.28 -12.02
N VAL A 74 -8.71 -20.55 -11.97
CA VAL A 74 -7.53 -21.05 -12.70
C VAL A 74 -7.71 -20.91 -14.21
N ALA A 75 -8.88 -21.24 -14.76
CA ALA A 75 -9.16 -21.09 -16.19
C ALA A 75 -8.94 -19.63 -16.65
N ARG A 76 -9.49 -18.66 -15.91
CA ARG A 76 -9.30 -17.24 -16.20
C ARG A 76 -7.83 -16.80 -16.12
N LEU A 77 -7.09 -17.26 -15.11
CA LEU A 77 -5.66 -16.93 -14.99
C LEU A 77 -4.85 -17.48 -16.18
N LEU A 78 -5.20 -18.68 -16.68
CA LEU A 78 -4.56 -19.26 -17.85
C LEU A 78 -4.92 -18.53 -19.14
N GLU A 79 -6.15 -18.02 -19.28
CA GLU A 79 -6.55 -17.13 -20.39
C GLU A 79 -5.76 -15.83 -20.37
N ASP A 80 -5.58 -15.21 -19.20
CA ASP A 80 -4.77 -14.00 -19.03
C ASP A 80 -3.31 -14.25 -19.44
N ILE A 81 -2.72 -15.37 -18.99
CA ILE A 81 -1.37 -15.79 -19.37
C ILE A 81 -1.25 -16.01 -20.88
N ALA A 82 -2.22 -16.70 -21.48
CA ALA A 82 -2.25 -16.96 -22.92
C ALA A 82 -2.33 -15.66 -23.72
N TYR A 83 -3.20 -14.73 -23.30
CA TYR A 83 -3.31 -13.42 -23.92
C TYR A 83 -1.98 -12.66 -23.89
N ILE A 84 -1.31 -12.59 -22.74
CA ILE A 84 0.00 -11.93 -22.61
C ILE A 84 1.04 -12.57 -23.54
N PHE A 85 1.05 -13.90 -23.64
CA PHE A 85 1.97 -14.61 -24.53
C PHE A 85 1.71 -14.31 -26.01
N GLU A 86 0.44 -14.23 -26.42
CA GLU A 86 0.04 -14.01 -27.80
C GLU A 86 0.17 -12.54 -28.24
N ARG A 87 -0.29 -11.62 -27.39
CA ARG A 87 -0.44 -10.19 -27.71
C ARG A 87 0.71 -9.35 -27.20
N LYS A 88 1.45 -9.82 -26.20
CA LYS A 88 2.50 -9.05 -25.51
C LYS A 88 1.98 -7.75 -24.89
N GLU A 89 0.69 -7.74 -24.58
CA GLU A 89 -0.08 -6.65 -23.99
C GLU A 89 -0.71 -7.15 -22.68
N ILE A 90 -1.07 -6.23 -21.79
CA ILE A 90 -1.89 -6.56 -20.63
C ILE A 90 -3.28 -6.98 -21.14
N PRO A 91 -3.87 -8.09 -20.65
CA PRO A 91 -5.20 -8.51 -21.09
C PRO A 91 -6.22 -7.36 -20.94
N PRO A 92 -7.02 -7.06 -21.97
CA PRO A 92 -8.13 -6.14 -21.88
C PRO A 92 -9.00 -6.53 -20.69
N GLY A 93 -9.21 -5.60 -19.77
CA GLY A 93 -9.82 -5.92 -18.49
C GLY A 93 -8.83 -6.60 -17.55
N TYR A 94 -7.71 -5.93 -17.22
CA TYR A 94 -7.05 -6.13 -15.94
C TYR A 94 -8.14 -5.90 -14.87
N LYS A 95 -8.71 -7.01 -14.38
CA LYS A 95 -10.16 -7.21 -14.27
C LYS A 95 -10.94 -6.01 -13.77
N ASP A 96 -11.72 -5.42 -14.65
CA ASP A 96 -12.91 -4.70 -14.20
C ASP A 96 -13.77 -5.73 -13.48
N TRP A 97 -14.15 -5.41 -12.26
CA TRP A 97 -15.01 -6.25 -11.45
C TRP A 97 -15.96 -5.37 -10.67
N GLU A 98 -17.06 -5.98 -10.24
CA GLU A 98 -18.06 -5.34 -9.41
C GLU A 98 -18.42 -6.29 -8.29
N VAL A 99 -18.50 -5.76 -7.08
CA VAL A 99 -18.97 -6.49 -5.90
C VAL A 99 -20.05 -5.66 -5.24
N GLU A 100 -21.22 -6.26 -5.06
CA GLU A 100 -22.32 -5.62 -4.34
C GLU A 100 -21.95 -5.46 -2.86
N ILE A 101 -22.15 -4.24 -2.34
CA ILE A 101 -22.03 -3.98 -0.92
C ILE A 101 -23.31 -4.49 -0.26
N PRO A 102 -23.24 -5.35 0.78
CA PRO A 102 -24.42 -5.78 1.50
C PRO A 102 -25.25 -4.59 2.00
N GLU A 103 -26.57 -4.67 1.90
CA GLU A 103 -27.44 -3.60 2.37
C GLU A 103 -27.18 -3.31 3.85
N GLY A 104 -26.91 -2.04 4.18
CA GLY A 104 -26.59 -1.61 5.54
C GLY A 104 -25.09 -1.48 5.83
N ASP A 105 -24.23 -2.01 4.98
CA ASP A 105 -22.79 -1.83 5.09
C ASP A 105 -22.32 -0.48 4.53
N GLU A 106 -21.26 0.05 5.12
CA GLU A 106 -20.52 1.20 4.64
C GLU A 106 -19.10 0.78 4.24
N PHE A 107 -18.63 1.26 3.09
CA PHE A 107 -17.26 1.05 2.66
C PHE A 107 -16.27 1.79 3.57
N THR A 108 -15.23 1.08 4.02
CA THR A 108 -14.19 1.65 4.88
C THR A 108 -12.92 1.98 4.09
N GLU A 109 -12.33 0.97 3.43
CA GLU A 109 -11.08 1.13 2.67
C GLU A 109 -10.88 0.05 1.62
N ALA A 110 -10.02 0.35 0.64
CA ALA A 110 -9.48 -0.62 -0.30
C ALA A 110 -7.95 -0.52 -0.32
N VAL A 111 -7.31 -1.67 -0.45
CA VAL A 111 -5.87 -1.81 -0.61
C VAL A 111 -5.57 -2.63 -1.86
N GLU A 112 -4.57 -2.22 -2.61
CA GLU A 112 -4.05 -2.96 -3.76
C GLU A 112 -2.55 -3.13 -3.62
N LYS A 113 -2.09 -4.35 -3.87
CA LYS A 113 -0.67 -4.71 -3.91
C LYS A 113 -0.47 -5.88 -4.86
N ASP A 114 0.39 -5.66 -5.85
CA ASP A 114 0.83 -6.67 -6.82
C ASP A 114 -0.32 -7.37 -7.54
N GLY A 115 -1.28 -6.59 -8.04
CA GLY A 115 -2.48 -7.04 -8.76
C GLY A 115 -3.59 -7.59 -7.88
N LYS A 116 -3.35 -7.74 -6.56
CA LYS A 116 -4.36 -8.24 -5.62
C LYS A 116 -5.04 -7.08 -4.93
N VAL A 117 -6.37 -7.10 -4.94
CA VAL A 117 -7.21 -6.13 -4.25
C VAL A 117 -7.99 -6.79 -3.14
N PHE A 118 -7.98 -6.12 -1.99
CA PHE A 118 -8.95 -6.34 -0.93
C PHE A 118 -9.62 -5.03 -0.57
N PHE A 119 -10.89 -5.09 -0.23
CA PHE A 119 -11.59 -3.96 0.35
C PHE A 119 -12.42 -4.43 1.53
N SER A 120 -12.84 -3.46 2.34
CA SER A 120 -13.60 -3.75 3.54
C SER A 120 -14.79 -2.87 3.72
N THR A 121 -15.78 -3.45 4.37
CA THR A 121 -16.97 -2.75 4.82
C THR A 121 -17.16 -2.94 6.32
N VAL A 122 -17.91 -2.02 6.92
CA VAL A 122 -18.40 -2.10 8.28
C VAL A 122 -19.92 -1.96 8.24
N ASP A 123 -20.64 -2.78 8.99
CA ASP A 123 -22.08 -2.57 9.12
C ASP A 123 -22.38 -1.28 9.91
N LYS A 124 -23.54 -0.67 9.67
CA LYS A 124 -24.00 0.54 10.37
C LYS A 124 -24.04 0.41 11.89
N SER A 125 -24.21 -0.79 12.45
CA SER A 125 -24.12 -1.02 13.90
C SER A 125 -22.68 -1.00 14.43
N CYS A 126 -21.68 -1.07 13.54
CA CYS A 126 -20.27 -1.28 13.85
C CYS A 126 -19.99 -2.58 14.61
N GLU A 127 -20.88 -3.57 14.54
CA GLU A 127 -20.73 -4.84 15.26
C GLU A 127 -19.89 -5.88 14.53
N PHE A 128 -19.75 -5.79 13.21
CA PHE A 128 -18.89 -6.68 12.43
C PHE A 128 -18.28 -5.95 11.23
N SER A 129 -17.15 -6.49 10.77
CA SER A 129 -16.46 -6.04 9.56
C SER A 129 -16.38 -7.16 8.53
N ARG A 130 -16.38 -6.80 7.26
CA ARG A 130 -16.20 -7.75 6.17
C ARG A 130 -15.00 -7.37 5.34
N ILE A 131 -14.26 -8.38 4.88
CA ILE A 131 -13.19 -8.21 3.90
C ILE A 131 -13.59 -8.99 2.66
N PHE A 132 -13.56 -8.29 1.53
CA PHE A 132 -13.83 -8.82 0.21
C PHE A 132 -12.52 -8.88 -0.57
N ASP A 133 -12.39 -9.89 -1.42
CA ASP A 133 -11.40 -9.87 -2.49
C ASP A 133 -12.03 -9.47 -3.84
N SER A 134 -11.19 -9.30 -4.86
CA SER A 134 -11.63 -8.99 -6.24
C SER A 134 -12.59 -10.02 -6.89
N SER A 135 -12.77 -11.20 -6.29
CA SER A 135 -13.74 -12.20 -6.75
C SER A 135 -15.11 -12.10 -6.06
N GLY A 136 -15.24 -11.19 -5.10
CA GLY A 136 -16.41 -11.09 -4.22
C GLY A 136 -16.42 -12.11 -3.09
N LEU A 137 -15.34 -12.87 -2.88
CA LEU A 137 -15.24 -13.77 -1.74
C LEU A 137 -15.15 -12.95 -0.45
N VAL A 138 -16.01 -13.29 0.50
CA VAL A 138 -16.17 -12.53 1.74
C VAL A 138 -15.60 -13.33 2.92
N LYS A 139 -14.80 -12.66 3.74
CA LYS A 139 -14.48 -13.09 5.10
C LYS A 139 -15.17 -12.17 6.10
N ASN A 140 -16.02 -12.75 6.94
CA ASN A 140 -16.71 -12.03 8.00
C ASN A 140 -15.88 -12.09 9.29
N TYR A 141 -15.82 -10.96 9.99
CA TYR A 141 -15.22 -10.84 11.30
C TYR A 141 -16.29 -10.36 12.26
N ASP A 142 -16.88 -11.31 12.97
CA ASP A 142 -17.87 -11.04 13.99
C ASP A 142 -17.21 -10.30 15.17
N GLN A 143 -17.91 -9.33 15.77
CA GLN A 143 -17.49 -8.61 16.98
C GLN A 143 -16.32 -7.66 16.76
N GLY A 144 -16.53 -6.65 15.94
CA GLY A 144 -15.65 -5.49 15.89
C GLY A 144 -15.71 -4.71 14.59
N TRP A 145 -15.09 -3.55 14.63
CA TRP A 145 -14.93 -2.65 13.51
C TRP A 145 -13.46 -2.57 13.08
N MET A 146 -13.21 -2.36 11.81
CA MET A 146 -11.87 -2.13 11.27
C MET A 146 -11.65 -0.63 11.02
N ALA A 147 -10.53 -0.09 11.50
CA ALA A 147 -10.20 1.30 11.20
C ALA A 147 -9.67 1.44 9.78
N ARG A 148 -9.77 2.65 9.23
CA ARG A 148 -9.02 2.98 8.01
C ARG A 148 -7.52 2.87 8.29
N GLY A 149 -6.80 2.13 7.45
CA GLY A 149 -5.38 1.82 7.59
C GLY A 149 -5.09 0.52 8.33
N ASP A 150 -6.12 -0.18 8.81
CA ASP A 150 -5.98 -1.47 9.49
C ASP A 150 -6.05 -2.65 8.50
N LEU A 151 -6.35 -2.45 7.22
CA LEU A 151 -6.27 -3.47 6.17
C LEU A 151 -4.94 -3.39 5.41
N ASN A 152 -4.32 -4.53 5.12
CA ASN A 152 -3.10 -4.62 4.33
C ASN A 152 -3.00 -5.94 3.56
N ILE A 153 -2.02 -6.04 2.65
CA ILE A 153 -1.75 -7.26 1.86
C ILE A 153 -0.35 -7.77 2.17
N VAL A 154 -0.26 -8.97 2.77
CA VAL A 154 0.99 -9.70 3.05
C VAL A 154 1.00 -10.96 2.21
N ASN A 155 2.01 -11.13 1.35
CA ASN A 155 2.14 -12.32 0.49
C ASN A 155 0.88 -12.63 -0.32
N GLY A 156 0.26 -11.56 -0.84
CA GLY A 156 -0.98 -11.68 -1.59
C GLY A 156 -2.17 -12.22 -0.80
N LYS A 157 -2.13 -12.11 0.53
CA LYS A 157 -3.20 -12.48 1.45
C LYS A 157 -3.56 -11.28 2.32
N PRO A 158 -4.83 -11.16 2.77
CA PRO A 158 -5.24 -10.04 3.60
C PRO A 158 -4.67 -10.18 5.01
N ALA A 159 -4.15 -9.08 5.55
CA ALA A 159 -3.84 -8.93 6.96
C ALA A 159 -4.66 -7.76 7.50
N CYS A 160 -5.28 -7.91 8.66
CA CYS A 160 -6.08 -6.85 9.23
C CYS A 160 -6.07 -6.77 10.76
N VAL A 161 -6.48 -5.62 11.29
CA VAL A 161 -6.84 -5.44 12.70
C VAL A 161 -8.35 -5.24 12.82
N ILE A 162 -8.95 -6.01 13.72
CA ILE A 162 -10.36 -5.86 14.11
C ILE A 162 -10.38 -5.33 15.54
N ASN A 163 -11.04 -4.18 15.73
CA ASN A 163 -11.14 -3.48 17.01
C ASN A 163 -12.52 -3.72 17.64
N ASP A 164 -12.50 -4.08 18.91
CA ASP A 164 -13.63 -4.13 19.83
C ASP A 164 -13.41 -3.06 20.92
N VAL A 165 -14.46 -2.73 21.67
CA VAL A 165 -14.49 -1.67 22.70
C VAL A 165 -13.32 -1.77 23.68
N SER A 166 -12.84 -2.98 23.97
CA SER A 166 -11.77 -3.21 24.95
C SER A 166 -10.53 -3.90 24.40
N LYS A 167 -10.55 -4.32 23.13
CA LYS A 167 -9.61 -5.29 22.57
C LYS A 167 -9.37 -5.07 21.09
N SER A 168 -8.18 -5.42 20.63
CA SER A 168 -7.84 -5.49 19.21
C SER A 168 -7.32 -6.88 18.88
N PHE A 169 -7.69 -7.40 17.71
CA PHE A 169 -7.25 -8.70 17.21
C PHE A 169 -6.56 -8.54 15.86
N VAL A 170 -5.45 -9.25 15.66
CA VAL A 170 -4.77 -9.30 14.37
C VAL A 170 -5.20 -10.56 13.64
N PHE A 171 -5.58 -10.42 12.38
CA PHE A 171 -5.88 -11.54 11.50
C PHE A 171 -4.95 -11.53 10.30
N PHE A 172 -4.50 -12.73 9.89
CA PHE A 172 -3.76 -12.95 8.67
C PHE A 172 -4.39 -14.12 7.92
N ASP A 173 -4.78 -13.86 6.67
CA ASP A 173 -5.50 -14.81 5.84
C ASP A 173 -6.77 -15.36 6.54
N GLY A 174 -7.46 -14.52 7.30
CA GLY A 174 -8.65 -14.90 8.07
C GLY A 174 -8.36 -15.74 9.32
N LYS A 175 -7.09 -16.04 9.62
CA LYS A 175 -6.69 -16.70 10.86
C LYS A 175 -6.25 -15.66 11.88
N ARG A 176 -6.78 -15.75 13.09
CA ARG A 176 -6.33 -14.92 14.22
C ARG A 176 -4.89 -15.27 14.58
N ILE A 177 -4.06 -14.24 14.75
CA ILE A 177 -2.67 -14.34 15.24
C ILE A 177 -2.57 -13.62 16.59
N GLY A 178 -1.73 -14.15 17.47
CA GLY A 178 -1.49 -13.58 18.79
C GLY A 178 -2.30 -14.25 19.90
N PRO A 179 -2.39 -13.61 21.09
CA PRO A 179 -3.02 -14.19 22.25
C PRO A 179 -4.54 -14.37 22.06
N PRO A 180 -5.14 -15.44 22.61
CA PRO A 180 -6.56 -15.73 22.43
C PRO A 180 -7.49 -14.67 23.04
N GLU A 181 -7.03 -13.96 24.07
CA GLU A 181 -7.73 -12.86 24.72
C GLU A 181 -7.67 -11.54 23.95
N GLY A 182 -6.84 -11.43 22.92
CA GLY A 182 -6.60 -10.21 22.16
C GLY A 182 -5.56 -9.28 22.78
N TYR A 183 -5.32 -8.18 22.11
CA TYR A 183 -4.44 -7.11 22.57
C TYR A 183 -5.26 -5.98 23.19
N LYS A 184 -4.66 -5.21 24.10
CA LYS A 184 -5.26 -3.96 24.59
C LYS A 184 -5.39 -2.92 23.47
N SER A 185 -4.42 -2.89 22.56
CA SER A 185 -4.44 -2.08 21.35
C SER A 185 -3.42 -2.62 20.35
N VAL A 186 -3.72 -2.53 19.06
CA VAL A 186 -2.77 -2.78 17.97
C VAL A 186 -2.59 -1.50 17.16
N ARG A 187 -1.38 -1.24 16.68
CA ARG A 187 -1.06 -0.14 15.77
C ARG A 187 -0.11 -0.62 14.68
N LEU A 188 -0.14 0.09 13.56
CA LEU A 188 0.84 0.02 12.48
C LEU A 188 0.97 -1.38 11.88
N ILE A 189 0.07 -1.76 10.97
CA ILE A 189 0.28 -2.96 10.15
C ILE A 189 1.08 -2.56 8.91
N ARG A 190 2.30 -3.08 8.78
CA ARG A 190 3.12 -2.92 7.57
C ARG A 190 3.52 -4.24 6.98
N THR A 191 3.76 -4.21 5.68
CA THR A 191 4.01 -5.39 4.86
C THR A 191 5.21 -5.11 3.96
N GLU A 192 6.36 -5.63 4.35
CA GLU A 192 7.58 -5.51 3.56
C GLU A 192 8.40 -6.78 3.68
N HIS A 193 9.11 -7.12 2.60
CA HIS A 193 9.84 -8.38 2.48
C HIS A 193 9.01 -9.60 2.88
N ARG A 194 7.72 -9.61 2.52
CA ARG A 194 6.82 -10.73 2.73
C ARG A 194 6.49 -11.06 4.20
N LYS A 195 6.83 -10.16 5.14
CA LYS A 195 6.55 -10.34 6.58
C LYS A 195 5.41 -9.44 7.03
N LEU A 196 4.61 -9.93 7.98
CA LEU A 196 3.61 -9.15 8.70
C LEU A 196 4.29 -8.48 9.89
N ILE A 197 4.33 -7.14 9.90
CA ILE A 197 4.90 -6.37 11.00
C ILE A 197 3.80 -5.57 11.65
N TYR A 198 3.68 -5.66 12.98
CA TYR A 198 2.75 -4.85 13.74
C TYR A 198 3.27 -4.50 15.14
N THR A 199 2.69 -3.48 15.75
CA THR A 199 2.96 -3.10 17.15
C THR A 199 1.71 -3.32 17.99
N ALA A 200 1.85 -3.89 19.18
CA ALA A 200 0.71 -4.13 20.05
C ALA A 200 1.04 -3.97 21.54
N LYS A 201 0.00 -3.70 22.33
CA LYS A 201 0.05 -3.67 23.80
C LYS A 201 -0.71 -4.86 24.36
N ASN A 202 -0.09 -5.63 25.23
CA ASN A 202 -0.74 -6.74 25.92
C ASN A 202 -1.62 -6.23 27.07
N HIS A 203 -2.58 -7.03 27.54
CA HIS A 203 -3.43 -6.63 28.67
C HIS A 203 -2.67 -6.46 29.99
N GLU A 204 -1.53 -7.13 30.13
CA GLU A 204 -0.70 -7.13 31.34
C GLU A 204 0.32 -5.99 31.38
N SER A 205 0.50 -5.24 30.27
CA SER A 205 1.56 -4.23 30.15
C SER A 205 1.12 -3.06 29.27
N ASP A 206 1.48 -1.83 29.69
CA ASP A 206 1.28 -0.63 28.88
C ASP A 206 2.39 -0.37 27.86
N LYS A 207 3.37 -1.29 27.76
CA LYS A 207 4.48 -1.22 26.81
C LYS A 207 4.06 -1.72 25.43
N ASP A 208 4.60 -1.07 24.40
CA ASP A 208 4.51 -1.49 23.00
C ASP A 208 5.50 -2.62 22.72
N ILE A 209 5.02 -3.71 22.12
CA ILE A 209 5.84 -4.81 21.61
C ILE A 209 5.72 -4.81 20.09
N ILE A 210 6.85 -4.97 19.41
CA ILE A 210 6.91 -5.15 17.96
C ILE A 210 6.79 -6.64 17.67
N TYR A 211 5.94 -7.00 16.72
CA TYR A 211 5.74 -8.37 16.29
C TYR A 211 6.10 -8.52 14.81
N VAL A 212 6.76 -9.62 14.47
CA VAL A 212 7.07 -10.04 13.10
C VAL A 212 6.51 -11.44 12.92
N ASP A 213 5.54 -11.58 12.03
CA ASP A 213 4.79 -12.82 11.76
C ASP A 213 4.18 -13.46 13.02
N GLY A 214 3.83 -12.63 14.00
CA GLY A 214 3.24 -13.06 15.28
C GLY A 214 4.23 -13.29 16.41
N GLU A 215 5.53 -13.24 16.13
CA GLU A 215 6.60 -13.42 17.13
C GLU A 215 7.15 -12.07 17.58
N PRO A 216 7.43 -11.86 18.88
CA PRO A 216 8.06 -10.63 19.38
C PRO A 216 9.43 -10.36 18.71
N TYR A 217 9.68 -9.11 18.36
CA TYR A 217 10.93 -8.62 17.78
C TYR A 217 11.57 -7.54 18.66
N GLY A 218 12.88 -7.63 18.87
CA GLY A 218 13.63 -6.76 19.78
C GLY A 218 13.35 -7.12 21.26
N SER A 219 12.96 -6.13 22.07
CA SER A 219 12.64 -6.34 23.48
C SER A 219 11.36 -7.15 23.68
N SER A 220 11.48 -8.37 24.22
CA SER A 220 10.32 -9.18 24.63
C SER A 220 9.55 -8.57 25.80
N GLU A 221 10.19 -7.72 26.61
CA GLU A 221 9.51 -6.95 27.66
C GLU A 221 8.78 -5.71 27.10
N GLY A 222 8.98 -5.40 25.82
CA GLY A 222 8.44 -4.22 25.15
C GLY A 222 9.18 -2.92 25.47
N TYR A 223 8.72 -1.85 24.82
CA TYR A 223 9.20 -0.48 24.92
C TYR A 223 8.09 0.40 25.54
N LEU A 224 8.45 1.51 26.17
CA LEU A 224 7.45 2.47 26.65
C LEU A 224 6.63 3.04 25.48
N GLU A 225 7.29 3.26 24.35
CA GLU A 225 6.69 3.76 23.12
C GLU A 225 7.45 3.23 21.91
N VAL A 226 6.73 2.79 20.88
CA VAL A 226 7.28 2.56 19.54
C VAL A 226 6.69 3.60 18.60
N SER A 227 7.53 4.52 18.10
CA SER A 227 7.06 5.59 17.20
C SER A 227 7.05 5.17 15.74
N HIS A 228 8.07 4.41 15.32
CA HIS A 228 8.26 3.99 13.93
C HIS A 228 8.88 2.60 13.87
N VAL A 229 8.45 1.83 12.88
CA VAL A 229 9.04 0.55 12.47
C VAL A 229 9.01 0.52 10.95
N ILE A 230 10.20 0.45 10.33
CA ILE A 230 10.35 0.27 8.88
C ILE A 230 11.43 -0.77 8.61
N PRO A 231 11.32 -1.59 7.56
CA PRO A 231 12.39 -2.47 7.16
C PRO A 231 13.45 -1.71 6.36
N VAL A 232 14.71 -2.13 6.51
CA VAL A 232 15.86 -1.61 5.77
C VAL A 232 16.70 -2.83 5.36
N GLY A 233 16.61 -3.21 4.09
CA GLY A 233 17.12 -4.51 3.63
C GLY A 233 16.46 -5.67 4.38
N GLU A 234 17.26 -6.53 5.01
CA GLU A 234 16.78 -7.69 5.77
C GLU A 234 16.44 -7.39 7.24
N GLU A 235 16.80 -6.20 7.73
CA GLU A 235 16.65 -5.77 9.12
C GLU A 235 15.45 -4.82 9.30
N LEU A 236 15.08 -4.55 10.56
CA LEU A 236 14.13 -3.49 10.89
C LEU A 236 14.86 -2.31 11.53
N ALA A 237 14.58 -1.11 11.02
CA ALA A 237 14.84 0.12 11.73
C ALA A 237 13.65 0.48 12.62
N ILE A 238 13.93 0.75 13.90
CA ILE A 238 12.91 1.07 14.90
C ILE A 238 13.29 2.36 15.64
N ALA A 239 12.31 3.21 15.90
CA ALA A 239 12.47 4.37 16.77
C ALA A 239 11.61 4.18 18.03
N VAL A 240 12.28 3.97 19.17
CA VAL A 240 11.66 3.51 20.42
C VAL A 240 12.08 4.33 21.62
N LYS A 241 11.17 4.43 22.60
CA LYS A 241 11.44 5.01 23.92
C LYS A 241 11.46 3.88 24.94
N GLU A 242 12.60 3.67 25.59
CA GLU A 242 12.77 2.53 26.49
C GLU A 242 12.30 2.82 27.92
N ARG A 243 12.40 4.08 28.37
CA ARG A 243 12.11 4.49 29.75
C ARG A 243 11.40 5.82 29.83
N SER A 244 10.66 6.02 30.93
CA SER A 244 10.00 7.29 31.20
C SER A 244 11.04 8.42 31.34
N GLY A 245 10.76 9.56 30.72
CA GLY A 245 11.70 10.69 30.64
C GLY A 245 12.93 10.47 29.74
N GLY A 246 13.08 9.30 29.11
CA GLY A 246 14.14 9.04 28.14
C GLY A 246 13.88 9.69 26.78
N ASN A 247 14.96 9.88 26.02
CA ASN A 247 14.92 10.24 24.60
C ASN A 247 14.53 9.02 23.75
N MET A 248 14.04 9.27 22.54
CA MET A 248 13.83 8.27 21.50
C MET A 248 15.20 7.78 21.01
N ALA A 249 15.39 6.46 21.05
CA ALA A 249 16.53 5.77 20.46
C ALA A 249 16.13 5.22 19.09
N ILE A 250 17.07 5.22 18.14
CA ILE A 250 16.90 4.64 16.81
C ILE A 250 17.84 3.44 16.69
N TYR A 251 17.28 2.29 16.39
CA TYR A 251 18.02 1.06 16.12
C TYR A 251 17.83 0.64 14.67
N LEU A 252 18.85 -0.03 14.11
CA LEU A 252 18.75 -0.80 12.88
C LEU A 252 19.25 -2.21 13.19
N GLY A 253 18.34 -3.19 13.17
CA GLY A 253 18.59 -4.48 13.81
C GLY A 253 18.85 -4.30 15.30
N ASP A 254 19.95 -4.88 15.79
CA ASP A 254 20.42 -4.73 17.17
C ASP A 254 21.39 -3.54 17.36
N ARG A 255 21.70 -2.81 16.28
CA ARG A 255 22.67 -1.72 16.30
C ARG A 255 22.00 -0.40 16.65
N LEU A 256 22.47 0.25 17.71
CA LEU A 256 22.08 1.62 18.05
C LEU A 256 22.66 2.59 17.01
N ILE A 257 21.78 3.30 16.29
CA ILE A 257 22.13 4.35 15.34
C ILE A 257 22.18 5.72 16.05
N ALA A 258 21.28 5.96 17.01
CA ALA A 258 21.26 7.17 17.85
C ALA A 258 20.57 6.90 19.20
N GLY A 259 21.11 7.36 20.36
CA GLY A 259 20.51 7.06 21.67
C GLY A 259 21.00 7.82 22.93
N ASP A 260 20.21 7.69 24.01
CA ASP A 260 20.26 8.25 25.38
C ASP A 260 20.83 9.68 25.55
N LYS A 261 22.16 9.86 25.46
CA LYS A 261 22.76 11.21 25.56
C LYS A 261 22.68 12.01 24.26
N GLU A 262 22.64 11.32 23.13
CA GLU A 262 22.58 11.87 21.76
C GLU A 262 21.26 11.52 21.06
N GLY A 263 20.33 10.88 21.77
CA GLY A 263 19.01 10.53 21.23
C GLY A 263 18.14 11.74 20.92
N TYR A 264 16.96 11.48 20.35
CA TYR A 264 16.04 12.52 19.90
C TYR A 264 14.90 12.72 20.89
N GLU A 265 14.39 13.95 21.03
CA GLU A 265 13.14 14.20 21.76
C GLU A 265 11.99 13.42 21.12
N SER A 266 11.93 13.41 19.79
CA SER A 266 10.98 12.62 19.00
C SER A 266 11.53 12.31 17.61
N VAL A 267 11.02 11.24 16.99
CA VAL A 267 11.23 10.94 15.57
C VAL A 267 9.91 11.18 14.86
N ARG A 268 9.93 11.96 13.79
CA ARG A 268 8.74 12.39 13.06
C ARG A 268 8.45 11.52 11.85
N GLU A 269 9.50 11.13 11.14
CA GLU A 269 9.39 10.34 9.92
C GLU A 269 10.66 9.48 9.75
N MET A 270 10.50 8.26 9.24
CA MET A 270 11.59 7.37 8.83
C MET A 270 11.29 6.82 7.43
N LYS A 271 12.31 6.71 6.59
CA LYS A 271 12.24 6.18 5.22
C LYS A 271 13.49 5.41 4.86
N VAL A 272 13.34 4.53 3.87
CA VAL A 272 14.48 3.98 3.11
C VAL A 272 14.65 4.83 1.87
N ILE A 273 15.87 5.31 1.62
CA ILE A 273 16.24 6.12 0.46
C ILE A 273 17.49 5.49 -0.14
N ASN A 274 17.38 4.97 -1.36
CA ASN A 274 18.45 4.25 -2.05
C ASN A 274 19.05 3.11 -1.20
N GLY A 275 18.20 2.39 -0.45
CA GLY A 275 18.60 1.29 0.43
C GLY A 275 19.05 1.69 1.83
N ASP A 276 19.34 2.96 2.07
CA ASP A 276 19.82 3.47 3.35
C ASP A 276 18.72 4.11 4.19
N LEU A 277 18.91 4.11 5.50
CA LEU A 277 17.97 4.72 6.44
C LEU A 277 18.09 6.24 6.41
N ALA A 278 16.96 6.91 6.20
CA ALA A 278 16.79 8.34 6.35
C ALA A 278 15.69 8.64 7.39
N PHE A 279 15.85 9.72 8.16
CA PHE A 279 14.81 10.12 9.12
C PHE A 279 14.82 11.62 9.41
N ILE A 280 13.64 12.10 9.82
CA ILE A 280 13.42 13.43 10.39
C ILE A 280 13.19 13.25 11.89
N ALA A 281 13.99 13.94 12.71
CA ALA A 281 13.86 13.88 14.16
C ALA A 281 13.98 15.27 14.79
N LYS A 282 13.53 15.40 16.04
CA LYS A 282 13.69 16.61 16.85
C LYS A 282 14.74 16.33 17.92
N ASP A 283 15.81 17.10 17.95
CA ASP A 283 16.87 16.96 18.95
C ASP A 283 16.42 17.47 20.33
N THR A 284 17.24 17.25 21.35
CA THR A 284 16.93 17.59 22.75
C THR A 284 16.89 19.09 23.05
N VAL A 285 17.37 19.94 22.13
CA VAL A 285 17.25 21.42 22.24
C VAL A 285 16.09 21.95 21.40
N GLY A 286 15.31 21.07 20.78
CA GLY A 286 14.08 21.38 20.04
C GLY A 286 14.27 21.72 18.57
N ARG A 287 15.45 21.48 17.99
CA ARG A 287 15.71 21.66 16.55
C ARG A 287 15.31 20.42 15.79
N PHE A 288 14.82 20.60 14.56
CA PHE A 288 14.61 19.49 13.65
C PHE A 288 15.91 19.18 12.91
N VAL A 289 16.20 17.89 12.75
CA VAL A 289 17.34 17.35 12.00
C VAL A 289 16.86 16.39 10.93
N ILE A 290 17.58 16.37 9.82
CA ILE A 290 17.46 15.36 8.78
C ILE A 290 18.74 14.57 8.77
N VAL A 291 18.61 13.26 8.94
CA VAL A 291 19.72 12.33 8.91
C VAL A 291 19.51 11.38 7.75
N TYR A 292 20.56 11.17 6.96
CA TYR A 292 20.58 10.21 5.87
C TYR A 292 21.90 9.45 5.92
N ASP A 293 21.81 8.11 5.92
CA ASP A 293 22.96 7.20 6.10
C ASP A 293 23.82 7.55 7.34
N GLY A 294 23.14 7.85 8.45
CA GLY A 294 23.79 8.25 9.71
C GLY A 294 24.44 9.63 9.71
N VAL A 295 24.42 10.37 8.59
CA VAL A 295 24.98 11.72 8.47
C VAL A 295 23.88 12.77 8.57
N VAL A 296 24.10 13.79 9.41
CA VAL A 296 23.22 14.96 9.49
C VAL A 296 23.34 15.79 8.22
N GLN A 297 22.28 15.79 7.40
CA GLN A 297 22.20 16.56 6.16
C GLN A 297 21.85 18.02 6.44
N LYS A 298 20.90 18.26 7.35
CA LYS A 298 20.43 19.59 7.69
C LYS A 298 19.90 19.67 9.11
N MET A 299 19.97 20.86 9.69
CA MET A 299 19.42 21.19 11.00
C MET A 299 18.75 22.57 10.95
N SER A 300 17.55 22.68 11.52
CA SER A 300 16.79 23.94 11.54
C SER A 300 15.92 24.06 12.80
N ASN A 301 15.60 25.29 13.18
CA ASN A 301 14.53 25.57 14.15
C ASN A 301 13.14 25.50 13.50
N GLN A 302 13.09 25.36 12.18
CA GLN A 302 11.87 25.17 11.42
C GLN A 302 11.57 23.68 11.25
N ASP A 303 10.30 23.37 11.02
CA ASP A 303 9.81 22.00 10.91
C ASP A 303 10.18 21.38 9.56
N PHE A 304 10.56 20.10 9.56
CA PHE A 304 10.80 19.31 8.34
C PHE A 304 9.71 18.25 8.16
N PHE A 305 9.31 18.00 6.90
CA PHE A 305 8.27 17.03 6.58
C PHE A 305 8.39 16.50 5.14
N HIS A 306 7.63 15.45 4.81
CA HIS A 306 7.62 14.77 3.51
C HIS A 306 8.98 14.22 3.09
N LEU A 307 9.67 13.50 3.99
CA LEU A 307 10.87 12.78 3.61
C LEU A 307 10.52 11.70 2.58
N LYS A 308 11.17 11.71 1.42
CA LYS A 308 11.04 10.65 0.41
C LYS A 308 12.27 10.58 -0.50
N GLU A 309 12.32 9.55 -1.32
CA GLU A 309 13.30 9.41 -2.40
C GLU A 309 12.74 10.04 -3.69
N ILE A 310 13.59 10.75 -4.43
CA ILE A 310 13.36 11.18 -5.81
C ILE A 310 14.65 10.94 -6.58
N ASP A 311 14.61 10.17 -7.66
CA ASP A 311 15.79 9.84 -8.49
C ASP A 311 16.99 9.34 -7.66
N GLY A 312 16.72 8.52 -6.64
CA GLY A 312 17.74 7.98 -5.73
C GLY A 312 18.26 8.96 -4.66
N GLN A 313 17.74 10.19 -4.62
CA GLN A 313 18.19 11.24 -3.71
C GLN A 313 17.16 11.55 -2.62
N PRO A 314 17.62 11.98 -1.42
CA PRO A 314 16.72 12.40 -0.38
C PRO A 314 16.05 13.74 -0.72
N PHE A 315 14.75 13.76 -0.49
CA PHE A 315 13.90 14.92 -0.69
C PHE A 315 13.17 15.24 0.62
N TRP A 316 13.01 16.53 0.92
CA TRP A 316 12.21 16.98 2.07
C TRP A 316 11.70 18.41 1.89
N VAL A 317 10.81 18.81 2.78
CA VAL A 317 10.23 20.16 2.84
C VAL A 317 10.53 20.79 4.19
N GLU A 318 10.96 22.05 4.20
CA GLU A 318 11.14 22.87 5.39
C GLU A 318 10.05 23.94 5.49
N LYS A 319 9.27 23.93 6.57
CA LYS A 319 8.19 24.89 6.81
C LYS A 319 8.73 26.22 7.30
N LYS A 320 8.68 27.31 6.51
CA LYS A 320 9.12 28.63 6.98
C LYS A 320 7.96 29.40 7.61
N ALA A 321 8.22 30.01 8.76
CA ALA A 321 7.25 30.87 9.45
C ALA A 321 6.74 32.06 8.60
N LYS A 322 7.52 32.52 7.62
CA LYS A 322 7.17 33.61 6.69
C LYS A 322 7.66 33.23 5.29
N GLY A 323 6.73 33.07 4.35
CA GLY A 323 7.06 32.82 2.93
C GLY A 323 6.68 31.43 2.41
N GLY A 324 6.15 30.55 3.26
CA GLY A 324 5.68 29.22 2.85
C GLY A 324 6.70 28.12 3.11
N ASP A 325 6.58 27.04 2.37
CA ASP A 325 7.37 25.83 2.46
C ASP A 325 8.52 25.86 1.44
N GLU A 326 9.74 25.62 1.91
CA GLU A 326 10.93 25.53 1.07
C GLU A 326 11.23 24.06 0.76
N LEU A 327 11.40 23.76 -0.52
CA LEU A 327 11.62 22.43 -1.05
C LEU A 327 13.11 22.13 -1.17
N PHE A 328 13.54 20.94 -0.74
CA PHE A 328 14.93 20.50 -0.87
C PHE A 328 15.03 19.15 -1.59
N VAL A 329 15.99 19.06 -2.51
CA VAL A 329 16.41 17.82 -3.20
C VAL A 329 17.91 17.70 -3.02
N ASP A 330 18.39 16.61 -2.44
CA ASP A 330 19.82 16.39 -2.15
C ASP A 330 20.48 17.57 -1.39
N GLY A 331 19.74 18.17 -0.45
CA GLY A 331 20.23 19.32 0.32
C GLY A 331 20.18 20.67 -0.38
N GLU A 332 19.90 20.71 -1.68
CA GLU A 332 19.78 21.94 -2.46
C GLU A 332 18.35 22.48 -2.47
N SER A 333 18.20 23.80 -2.33
CA SER A 333 16.88 24.45 -2.38
C SER A 333 16.36 24.46 -3.81
N TYR A 334 15.20 23.83 -4.01
CA TYR A 334 14.54 23.73 -5.31
C TYR A 334 13.52 24.86 -5.53
N GLY A 335 12.94 25.42 -4.45
CA GLY A 335 12.00 26.52 -4.56
C GLY A 335 11.15 26.74 -3.31
N MET A 336 10.40 27.85 -3.30
CA MET A 336 9.47 28.20 -2.22
C MET A 336 8.02 28.15 -2.70
N TYR A 337 7.15 27.57 -1.87
CA TYR A 337 5.73 27.32 -2.20
C TYR A 337 4.84 27.74 -1.03
N SER A 338 3.65 28.30 -1.28
CA SER A 338 2.82 28.83 -0.20
C SER A 338 2.26 27.78 0.77
N ASP A 339 1.94 26.58 0.29
CA ASP A 339 1.43 25.45 1.07
C ASP A 339 1.68 24.17 0.26
N PHE A 340 2.73 23.43 0.62
CA PHE A 340 3.11 22.18 -0.03
C PHE A 340 2.21 21.04 0.45
N LEU A 341 1.74 20.21 -0.46
CA LEU A 341 0.92 19.03 -0.12
C LEU A 341 1.60 17.71 -0.44
N ARG A 342 2.15 17.57 -1.64
CA ARG A 342 2.85 16.35 -2.09
C ARG A 342 3.63 16.58 -3.38
N ILE A 343 4.48 15.63 -3.73
CA ILE A 343 5.06 15.50 -5.07
C ILE A 343 4.64 14.19 -5.72
N LEU A 344 4.55 14.24 -7.05
CA LEU A 344 4.41 13.10 -7.94
C LEU A 344 5.62 13.07 -8.88
N GLU A 345 6.14 11.89 -9.17
CA GLU A 345 7.21 11.68 -10.14
C GLU A 345 6.60 11.20 -11.45
N THR A 346 6.86 11.91 -12.54
CA THR A 346 6.41 11.60 -13.91
C THR A 346 7.62 11.36 -14.80
N ASN A 347 7.41 10.78 -15.98
CA ASN A 347 8.46 10.63 -17.00
C ASN A 347 8.98 11.99 -17.52
N LYS A 348 8.23 13.07 -17.31
CA LYS A 348 8.63 14.48 -17.55
C LYS A 348 9.27 15.17 -16.33
N GLY A 349 9.52 14.44 -15.25
CA GLY A 349 10.09 14.96 -14.01
C GLY A 349 9.07 15.20 -12.89
N MET A 350 9.45 16.01 -11.91
CA MET A 350 8.65 16.23 -10.70
C MET A 350 7.46 17.14 -10.93
N VAL A 351 6.31 16.72 -10.40
CA VAL A 351 5.10 17.55 -10.27
C VAL A 351 4.85 17.85 -8.80
N ILE A 352 4.79 19.13 -8.47
CA ILE A 352 4.58 19.64 -7.11
C ILE A 352 3.12 20.03 -6.96
N VAL A 353 2.44 19.44 -5.98
CA VAL A 353 1.04 19.76 -5.66
C VAL A 353 1.04 20.74 -4.50
N VAL A 354 0.49 21.93 -4.74
CA VAL A 354 0.48 23.04 -3.80
C VAL A 354 -0.91 23.66 -3.67
N THR A 355 -1.12 24.44 -2.62
CA THR A 355 -2.20 25.45 -2.61
C THR A 355 -1.61 26.85 -2.67
N LYS A 356 -2.33 27.77 -3.31
CA LYS A 356 -1.94 29.18 -3.41
C LYS A 356 -2.57 29.97 -2.26
N ALA A 357 -1.84 30.94 -1.71
CA ALA A 357 -2.31 31.75 -0.59
C ALA A 357 -3.62 32.50 -0.90
N GLU A 358 -3.78 32.97 -2.14
CA GLU A 358 -4.99 33.63 -2.63
C GLU A 358 -6.18 32.67 -2.84
N ASN A 359 -5.93 31.35 -2.93
CA ASN A 359 -6.97 30.35 -3.13
C ASN A 359 -6.65 29.03 -2.41
N PRO A 360 -6.72 29.00 -1.06
CA PRO A 360 -6.35 27.84 -0.26
C PRO A 360 -7.30 26.64 -0.41
N LYS A 361 -8.45 26.85 -1.09
CA LYS A 361 -9.45 25.82 -1.41
C LYS A 361 -9.16 25.11 -2.72
N ARG A 362 -8.11 25.50 -3.46
CA ARG A 362 -7.74 24.89 -4.73
C ARG A 362 -6.32 24.33 -4.69
N LEU A 363 -6.14 23.24 -5.41
CA LEU A 363 -4.89 22.55 -5.65
C LEU A 363 -4.35 22.96 -7.01
N PHE A 364 -3.05 23.25 -7.07
CA PHE A 364 -2.34 23.55 -8.30
C PHE A 364 -1.20 22.55 -8.46
N LEU A 365 -0.98 22.14 -9.71
CA LEU A 365 0.10 21.24 -10.07
C LEU A 365 1.16 22.08 -10.78
N LEU A 366 2.39 22.03 -10.27
CA LEU A 366 3.52 22.76 -10.82
C LEU A 366 4.56 21.78 -11.35
N GLN A 367 4.95 21.93 -12.61
CA GLN A 367 6.08 21.22 -13.23
C GLN A 367 7.04 22.26 -13.78
N GLU A 368 8.31 22.19 -13.38
CA GLU A 368 9.34 23.19 -13.73
C GLU A 368 8.90 24.65 -13.43
N GLY A 369 8.16 24.84 -12.34
CA GLY A 369 7.63 26.15 -11.93
C GLY A 369 6.44 26.66 -12.75
N ARG A 370 5.91 25.88 -13.70
CA ARG A 370 4.73 26.23 -14.50
C ARG A 370 3.51 25.43 -14.05
N SER A 371 2.33 26.05 -14.07
CA SER A 371 1.08 25.35 -13.80
C SER A 371 0.75 24.37 -14.93
N ILE A 372 0.37 23.15 -14.58
CA ILE A 372 -0.18 22.15 -15.51
C ILE A 372 -1.61 21.78 -15.09
N GLY A 373 -2.41 21.25 -16.02
CA GLY A 373 -3.83 20.97 -15.78
C GLY A 373 -4.70 22.22 -15.83
N LYS A 374 -5.78 22.22 -15.03
CA LYS A 374 -6.77 23.32 -14.97
C LYS A 374 -6.17 24.60 -14.38
N GLU A 375 -6.35 25.72 -15.07
CA GLU A 375 -5.85 27.04 -14.62
C GLU A 375 -6.49 27.50 -13.32
N GLU A 376 -7.78 27.19 -13.12
CA GLU A 376 -8.54 27.49 -11.91
C GLU A 376 -8.19 26.57 -10.72
N GLY A 377 -7.41 25.52 -10.96
CA GLY A 377 -7.03 24.51 -9.99
C GLY A 377 -8.16 23.54 -9.62
N TYR A 378 -7.77 22.45 -8.98
CA TYR A 378 -8.67 21.37 -8.56
C TYR A 378 -9.22 21.65 -7.17
N LEU A 379 -10.46 21.25 -6.85
CA LEU A 379 -10.98 21.45 -5.50
C LEU A 379 -10.11 20.72 -4.47
N ARG A 380 -9.71 21.42 -3.40
CA ARG A 380 -8.99 20.83 -2.27
C ARG A 380 -9.96 19.95 -1.48
N MET A 381 -9.87 18.66 -1.70
CA MET A 381 -10.49 17.66 -0.85
C MET A 381 -9.57 17.29 0.31
N PRO A 382 -10.08 16.70 1.41
CA PRO A 382 -9.23 16.23 2.51
C PRO A 382 -8.19 15.18 2.10
N SER A 383 -8.42 14.46 1.00
CA SER A 383 -7.51 13.44 0.49
C SER A 383 -7.61 13.34 -1.03
N PRO A 384 -7.08 14.32 -1.79
CA PRO A 384 -7.08 14.25 -3.25
C PRO A 384 -6.28 13.01 -3.70
N ARG A 385 -6.91 12.18 -4.52
CA ARG A 385 -6.26 11.00 -5.10
C ARG A 385 -5.60 11.45 -6.39
N MET A 386 -4.28 11.43 -6.41
CA MET A 386 -3.48 11.82 -7.58
C MET A 386 -2.35 10.80 -7.74
N ILE A 387 -2.13 10.40 -8.98
CA ILE A 387 -1.08 9.46 -9.39
C ILE A 387 -0.40 9.99 -10.64
N SER A 388 0.82 9.54 -10.87
CA SER A 388 1.51 9.71 -12.14
C SER A 388 1.34 8.45 -12.97
N VAL A 389 1.05 8.60 -14.26
CA VAL A 389 0.95 7.51 -15.24
C VAL A 389 1.71 7.99 -16.47
N GLY A 390 2.95 7.54 -16.61
CA GLY A 390 3.87 8.01 -17.65
C GLY A 390 4.13 9.51 -17.55
N ASP A 391 3.69 10.25 -18.56
CA ASP A 391 3.86 11.70 -18.68
C ASP A 391 2.71 12.51 -18.04
N GLU A 392 1.63 11.85 -17.66
CA GLU A 392 0.40 12.50 -17.19
C GLU A 392 0.24 12.37 -15.68
N VAL A 393 -0.43 13.36 -15.10
CA VAL A 393 -0.96 13.23 -13.75
C VAL A 393 -2.45 12.96 -13.84
N ILE A 394 -2.88 11.84 -13.29
CA ILE A 394 -4.29 11.45 -13.18
C ILE A 394 -4.80 11.88 -11.82
N ILE A 395 -5.97 12.52 -11.83
CA ILE A 395 -6.54 13.22 -10.67
C ILE A 395 -7.98 12.77 -10.51
N ALA A 396 -8.33 12.26 -9.33
CA ALA A 396 -9.72 12.13 -8.92
C ALA A 396 -10.12 13.38 -8.13
N SER A 397 -11.05 14.15 -8.66
CA SER A 397 -11.54 15.40 -8.08
C SER A 397 -13.07 15.48 -8.10
N CYS A 398 -13.67 16.37 -7.31
CA CYS A 398 -15.08 16.71 -7.44
C CYS A 398 -15.21 18.24 -7.55
N GLN A 399 -16.30 18.71 -8.18
CA GLN A 399 -16.50 20.15 -8.35
C GLN A 399 -16.92 20.82 -7.02
N GLU A 400 -17.76 20.11 -6.27
CA GLU A 400 -18.30 20.55 -4.98
C GLU A 400 -18.47 19.36 -4.02
N PRO A 401 -18.43 19.57 -2.69
CA PRO A 401 -18.70 18.51 -1.72
C PRO A 401 -20.07 17.86 -1.97
N GLY A 402 -20.09 16.54 -2.14
CA GLY A 402 -21.30 15.77 -2.43
C GLY A 402 -21.63 15.59 -3.91
N SER A 403 -20.86 16.20 -4.83
CA SER A 403 -20.93 15.89 -6.26
C SER A 403 -20.16 14.60 -6.60
N SER A 404 -20.50 13.98 -7.73
CA SER A 404 -19.77 12.84 -8.28
C SER A 404 -18.30 13.18 -8.48
N TRP A 405 -17.45 12.19 -8.24
CA TRP A 405 -16.03 12.27 -8.51
C TRP A 405 -15.77 12.10 -10.00
N VAL A 406 -14.83 12.88 -10.51
CA VAL A 406 -14.37 12.89 -11.89
C VAL A 406 -12.89 12.51 -11.89
N ILE A 407 -12.54 11.53 -12.71
CA ILE A 407 -11.17 11.07 -12.92
C ILE A 407 -10.71 11.59 -14.28
N GLU A 408 -9.71 12.47 -14.26
CA GLU A 408 -9.21 13.16 -15.45
C GLU A 408 -7.68 13.30 -15.44
N SER A 409 -7.07 13.51 -16.61
CA SER A 409 -5.65 13.82 -16.74
C SER A 409 -5.38 15.33 -16.72
N THR A 410 -4.11 15.69 -16.54
CA THR A 410 -3.60 17.04 -16.76
C THR A 410 -3.73 17.56 -18.20
N SER A 411 -3.80 16.68 -19.20
CA SER A 411 -4.14 17.05 -20.59
C SER A 411 -5.63 17.32 -20.81
N GLY A 412 -6.48 17.11 -19.81
CA GLY A 412 -7.92 17.35 -19.89
C GLY A 412 -8.73 16.16 -20.41
N ALA A 413 -8.12 14.98 -20.54
CA ALA A 413 -8.86 13.76 -20.86
C ALA A 413 -9.74 13.35 -19.67
N HIS A 414 -11.02 13.08 -19.95
CA HIS A 414 -11.93 12.48 -18.99
C HIS A 414 -11.90 10.96 -19.14
N PHE A 415 -11.72 10.24 -18.03
CA PHE A 415 -11.70 8.78 -18.04
C PHE A 415 -12.97 8.20 -17.43
N TYR A 416 -13.45 8.80 -16.33
CA TYR A 416 -14.44 8.13 -15.49
C TYR A 416 -15.15 9.11 -14.55
N SER A 417 -16.38 8.77 -14.19
CA SER A 417 -17.16 9.46 -13.18
C SER A 417 -17.79 8.43 -12.25
N CYS A 418 -17.74 8.65 -10.94
CA CYS A 418 -18.26 7.72 -9.93
C CYS A 418 -18.80 8.47 -8.71
N GLU A 419 -19.51 7.79 -7.82
CA GLU A 419 -20.03 8.41 -6.58
C GLU A 419 -18.91 8.77 -5.62
N LYS A 420 -17.91 7.88 -5.51
CA LYS A 420 -16.75 8.06 -4.63
C LYS A 420 -15.55 7.28 -5.13
N CYS A 421 -14.38 7.92 -5.18
CA CYS A 421 -13.12 7.26 -5.50
C CYS A 421 -12.39 6.86 -4.21
N HIS A 422 -12.14 5.56 -4.03
CA HIS A 422 -11.47 5.02 -2.85
C HIS A 422 -9.99 4.78 -3.07
N LEU A 423 -9.63 4.31 -4.26
CA LEU A 423 -8.24 4.06 -4.64
C LEU A 423 -8.04 4.50 -6.09
N LEU A 424 -6.92 5.18 -6.30
CA LEU A 424 -6.39 5.53 -7.62
C LEU A 424 -4.93 5.11 -7.60
N LYS A 425 -4.52 4.23 -8.53
CA LYS A 425 -3.16 3.67 -8.53
C LYS A 425 -2.68 3.38 -9.95
N ALA A 426 -1.45 3.80 -10.24
CA ALA A 426 -0.77 3.44 -11.48
C ALA A 426 -0.38 1.95 -11.46
N ILE A 427 -0.63 1.26 -12.56
CA ILE A 427 -0.14 -0.11 -12.79
C ILE A 427 1.25 -0.03 -13.43
N ASP A 428 1.37 0.79 -14.46
CA ASP A 428 2.58 1.08 -15.22
C ASP A 428 2.51 2.50 -15.81
N ASP A 429 3.33 2.79 -16.83
CA ASP A 429 3.43 4.11 -17.45
C ASP A 429 2.23 4.46 -18.36
N THR A 430 1.36 3.51 -18.68
CA THR A 430 0.20 3.74 -19.55
C THR A 430 -1.13 3.38 -18.89
N HIS A 431 -1.11 2.54 -17.86
CA HIS A 431 -2.31 2.02 -17.22
C HIS A 431 -2.47 2.44 -15.77
N PHE A 432 -3.72 2.63 -15.36
CA PHE A 432 -4.08 2.82 -13.97
C PHE A 432 -5.40 2.16 -13.62
N ILE A 433 -5.59 1.90 -12.33
CA ILE A 433 -6.85 1.42 -11.78
C ILE A 433 -7.54 2.48 -10.92
N VAL A 434 -8.85 2.40 -10.94
CA VAL A 434 -9.75 3.11 -10.03
C VAL A 434 -10.55 2.06 -9.26
N ILE A 435 -10.57 2.15 -7.93
CA ILE A 435 -11.58 1.46 -7.11
C ILE A 435 -12.56 2.53 -6.60
N ALA A 436 -13.83 2.36 -6.92
CA ALA A 436 -14.87 3.35 -6.67
C ALA A 436 -16.19 2.73 -6.20
N GLU A 437 -17.09 3.58 -5.70
CA GLU A 437 -18.50 3.25 -5.50
C GLU A 437 -19.34 3.68 -6.72
N GLU A 438 -20.19 2.78 -7.19
CA GLU A 438 -21.19 3.01 -8.26
C GLU A 438 -22.47 2.22 -7.98
N ASP A 439 -23.62 2.88 -7.88
CA ASP A 439 -24.93 2.24 -7.76
C ASP A 439 -24.99 1.19 -6.63
N GLY A 440 -24.37 1.49 -5.48
CA GLY A 440 -24.29 0.59 -4.32
C GLY A 440 -23.30 -0.58 -4.46
N LYS A 441 -22.45 -0.57 -5.48
CA LYS A 441 -21.38 -1.55 -5.69
C LYS A 441 -20.01 -0.94 -5.47
N VAL A 442 -19.05 -1.76 -5.06
CA VAL A 442 -17.62 -1.45 -5.23
C VAL A 442 -17.20 -1.98 -6.58
N VAL A 443 -16.58 -1.13 -7.38
CA VAL A 443 -16.09 -1.48 -8.70
C VAL A 443 -14.61 -1.21 -8.82
N GLN A 444 -13.91 -2.06 -9.58
CA GLN A 444 -12.62 -1.72 -10.14
C GLN A 444 -12.80 -1.44 -11.63
N ARG A 445 -12.15 -0.38 -12.10
CA ARG A 445 -11.99 -0.07 -13.53
C ARG A 445 -10.53 0.11 -13.86
N THR A 446 -10.09 -0.42 -14.99
CA THR A 446 -8.76 -0.22 -15.54
C THR A 446 -8.83 0.68 -16.76
N PHE A 447 -7.94 1.67 -16.81
CA PHE A 447 -7.85 2.63 -17.89
C PHE A 447 -6.45 2.61 -18.49
N ASP A 448 -6.39 2.86 -19.79
CA ASP A 448 -5.17 3.14 -20.55
C ASP A 448 -5.20 4.61 -20.98
N ILE A 449 -4.16 5.37 -20.68
CA ILE A 449 -4.07 6.79 -21.01
C ILE A 449 -3.89 7.02 -22.52
N GLU A 450 -3.36 6.05 -23.25
CA GLU A 450 -3.18 6.14 -24.71
C GLU A 450 -4.48 5.85 -25.47
N HIS A 451 -5.33 4.99 -24.88
CA HIS A 451 -6.62 4.63 -25.42
C HIS A 451 -7.72 5.33 -24.63
N LEU A 452 -8.01 6.59 -25.00
CA LEU A 452 -9.15 7.32 -24.46
C LEU A 452 -10.37 6.39 -24.46
N PRO A 453 -11.01 6.14 -23.30
CA PRO A 453 -12.19 5.30 -23.27
C PRO A 453 -13.21 5.86 -24.25
N TYR A 454 -13.82 4.96 -25.00
CA TYR A 454 -14.87 5.26 -25.96
C TYR A 454 -15.84 6.28 -25.34
N GLN A 455 -15.97 7.47 -25.94
CA GLN A 455 -16.88 8.53 -25.49
C GLN A 455 -18.33 8.04 -25.64
N GLY A 456 -18.78 7.18 -24.73
CA GLY A 456 -20.20 7.03 -24.45
C GLY A 456 -20.69 8.38 -23.96
N GLU A 457 -21.76 8.89 -24.56
CA GLU A 457 -22.32 10.20 -24.25
C GLU A 457 -22.42 10.36 -22.72
N VAL A 458 -21.65 11.32 -22.19
CA VAL A 458 -21.79 11.78 -20.82
C VAL A 458 -23.19 12.38 -20.74
N ASN A 459 -24.15 11.64 -20.19
CA ASN A 459 -25.45 12.20 -19.83
C ASN A 459 -25.21 13.17 -18.67
N THR A 460 -24.91 14.42 -19.02
CA THR A 460 -24.81 15.57 -18.11
C THR A 460 -26.15 15.91 -17.49
#